data_AF-A0A2S9D2C7-F1
#
_entry.id   AF-A0A2S9D2C7-F1
#
_cell.length_a   1.000
_cell.length_b   1.000
_cell.length_c   1.000
_cell.angle_alpha   90.00
_cell.angle_beta   90.00
_cell.angle_gamma   90.00
#
_symmetry.space_group_name_H-M   'P 1'
#
loop_
_entity.id
_entity.type
_entity.pdbx_description
1 polymer ?
#
loop_
_entity_poly.entity_id
_entity_poly.type
_entity_poly.pdbx_seq_one_letter_code
_entity_poly.pdbx_strand_id
1 'polypeptide(L)'
;MKIKILLLLLFIVNVVKAQITEKITIPSGVVYHYADDKTNEKAKKMLTESLTNTANNDLLGKNLIIGPTLWKRFKNIESLKTIPDSLIFHIDDMEIEGKMAKKLDDSKKIWNEFKKEVSGNYQIRKANEDELKYYWSTISFDIQEPLFILQTENHDYIINFLKEKLKLFWLDEFPNKNAYNNPIDNGTYTTDGAFKKYRNGNEVYMTDKGNKETKLEKVLFLSSEPEIQANSSVEDIQAVIEKTNRIFENLFKNSKKEGKIMVQFELGKKKNDIQYAVKDDLDLEIMKEFEKQVNEEKYPNSKKNTVKFQLIYKVNSYNDTE
;
A
#
# COMPACT_ATOMS: atom_id res chain seq x y z
N MET A 1 30.68 33.12 43.27
CA MET A 1 29.90 31.86 43.38
C MET A 1 28.72 31.74 42.40
N LYS A 2 28.19 32.83 41.82
CA LYS A 2 26.99 32.79 40.96
C LYS A 2 27.21 32.37 39.48
N ILE A 3 28.43 32.49 38.95
CA ILE A 3 28.74 32.15 37.55
C ILE A 3 28.95 30.63 37.34
N LYS A 4 29.39 29.89 38.36
CA LYS A 4 29.60 28.43 38.26
C LYS A 4 28.29 27.62 38.22
N ILE A 5 27.20 28.17 38.76
CA ILE A 5 25.87 27.50 38.75
C ILE A 5 25.19 27.64 37.38
N LEU A 6 25.43 28.73 36.65
CA LEU A 6 24.86 28.96 35.32
C LEU A 6 25.45 28.02 34.26
N LEU A 7 26.75 27.71 34.36
CA LEU A 7 27.42 26.73 33.48
C LEU A 7 26.96 25.28 33.74
N LEU A 8 26.56 24.95 34.97
CA LEU A 8 26.01 23.63 35.30
C LEU A 8 24.58 23.46 34.77
N LEU A 9 23.77 24.53 34.74
CA LEU A 9 22.42 24.53 34.17
C LEU A 9 22.41 24.44 32.63
N LEU A 10 23.40 25.02 31.95
CA LEU A 10 23.56 24.90 30.49
C LEU A 10 23.99 23.50 30.03
N PHE A 11 24.56 22.68 30.91
CA PHE A 11 24.91 21.29 30.60
C PHE A 11 23.74 20.31 30.72
N ILE A 12 22.69 20.65 31.47
CA ILE A 12 21.53 19.75 31.66
C ILE A 12 20.53 19.84 30.49
N VAL A 13 20.55 20.92 29.71
CA VAL A 13 19.59 21.11 28.61
C VAL A 13 19.89 20.26 27.35
N ASN A 14 21.01 19.52 27.32
CA ASN A 14 21.42 18.73 26.16
C ASN A 14 21.22 17.21 26.28
N VAL A 15 20.59 16.70 27.35
CA VAL A 15 20.49 15.23 27.57
C VAL A 15 19.07 14.67 27.44
N VAL A 16 18.12 15.43 26.91
CA VAL A 16 16.80 14.89 26.54
C VAL A 16 16.52 15.11 25.06
N LYS A 17 17.40 14.57 24.21
CA LYS A 17 16.87 13.98 22.97
C LYS A 17 16.17 12.69 23.40
N ALA A 18 14.93 12.82 23.88
CA ALA A 18 14.00 11.71 23.77
C ALA A 18 14.04 11.32 22.29
N GLN A 19 14.68 10.20 21.99
CA GLN A 19 14.69 9.68 20.62
C GLN A 19 13.22 9.42 20.30
N ILE A 20 12.65 10.29 19.49
CA ILE A 20 11.33 10.05 18.91
C ILE A 20 11.60 8.92 17.92
N THR A 21 11.44 7.68 18.38
CA THR A 21 11.39 6.52 17.50
C THR A 21 10.33 6.84 16.47
N GLU A 22 10.73 6.96 15.20
CA GLU A 22 9.83 7.28 14.10
C GLU A 22 8.75 6.20 14.06
N LYS A 23 7.53 6.54 14.52
CA LYS A 23 6.42 5.58 14.59
C LYS A 23 5.87 5.38 13.19
N ILE A 24 5.96 4.15 12.70
CA ILE A 24 5.33 3.74 11.45
C ILE A 24 3.91 3.25 11.71
N THR A 25 3.05 3.42 10.71
CA THR A 25 1.70 2.85 10.72
C THR A 25 1.78 1.37 10.34
N ILE A 26 1.57 0.48 11.31
CA ILE A 26 1.56 -0.96 11.09
C ILE A 26 0.17 -1.38 10.58
N PRO A 27 0.08 -2.09 9.44
CA PRO A 27 -1.21 -2.58 8.94
C PRO A 27 -1.88 -3.56 9.92
N SER A 28 -3.21 -3.60 9.92
CA SER A 28 -3.95 -4.60 10.70
C SER A 28 -3.56 -6.02 10.30
N GLY A 29 -3.34 -6.90 11.27
CA GLY A 29 -2.95 -8.30 11.05
C GLY A 29 -1.47 -8.53 10.77
N VAL A 30 -0.64 -7.49 10.67
CA VAL A 30 0.82 -7.61 10.54
C VAL A 30 1.46 -7.68 11.91
N VAL A 31 2.29 -8.71 12.13
CA VAL A 31 3.11 -8.81 13.35
C VAL A 31 4.45 -8.13 13.10
N TYR A 32 4.70 -7.06 13.85
CA TYR A 32 5.87 -6.19 13.66
C TYR A 32 6.65 -5.96 14.95
N HIS A 33 7.95 -6.25 14.93
CA HIS A 33 8.86 -6.10 16.06
C HIS A 33 9.91 -5.02 15.80
N TYR A 34 9.85 -3.94 16.58
CA TYR A 34 10.84 -2.87 16.53
C TYR A 34 12.22 -3.32 17.04
N ALA A 35 13.26 -2.71 16.47
CA ALA A 35 14.61 -2.72 17.01
C ALA A 35 14.83 -1.42 17.78
N ASP A 36 15.76 -1.44 18.73
CA ASP A 36 16.20 -0.21 19.37
C ASP A 36 16.88 0.72 18.36
N ASP A 37 16.82 2.03 18.60
CA ASP A 37 17.34 3.04 17.67
C ASP A 37 18.83 2.84 17.38
N LYS A 38 19.62 2.39 18.36
CA LYS A 38 21.05 2.14 18.17
C LYS A 38 21.28 0.99 17.18
N THR A 39 20.48 -0.05 17.24
CA THR A 39 20.50 -1.16 16.28
C THR A 39 20.10 -0.69 14.87
N ASN A 40 19.03 0.09 14.76
CA ASN A 40 18.59 0.66 13.48
C ASN A 40 19.65 1.58 12.85
N GLU A 41 20.21 2.52 13.62
CA GLU A 41 21.25 3.44 13.14
C GLU A 41 22.52 2.70 12.72
N LYS A 42 22.92 1.65 13.46
CA LYS A 42 24.05 0.81 13.09
C LYS A 42 23.81 0.10 11.75
N ALA A 43 22.64 -0.50 11.56
CA ALA A 43 22.29 -1.18 10.32
C ALA A 43 22.21 -0.22 9.13
N LYS A 44 21.60 0.96 9.33
CA LYS A 44 21.54 2.03 8.32
C LYS A 44 22.93 2.50 7.91
N LYS A 45 23.83 2.70 8.87
CA LYS A 45 25.24 3.04 8.61
C LYS A 45 25.94 1.96 7.79
N MET A 46 25.82 0.68 8.17
CA MET A 46 26.41 -0.43 7.42
C MET A 46 25.88 -0.52 5.99
N LEU A 47 24.57 -0.30 5.80
CA LEU A 47 23.95 -0.23 4.49
C LEU A 47 24.56 0.89 3.64
N THR A 48 24.62 2.11 4.17
CA THR A 48 25.21 3.27 3.47
C THR A 48 26.68 3.00 3.10
N GLU A 49 27.49 2.51 4.04
CA GLU A 49 28.90 2.23 3.79
C GLU A 49 29.09 1.20 2.67
N SER A 50 28.30 0.14 2.67
CA SER A 50 28.32 -0.92 1.65
C SER A 50 27.85 -0.43 0.26
N LEU A 51 26.89 0.49 0.21
CA LEU A 51 26.45 1.11 -1.04
C LEU A 51 27.52 2.05 -1.62
N THR A 52 28.23 2.80 -0.76
CA THR A 52 29.26 3.77 -1.21
C THR A 52 30.63 3.14 -1.48
N ASN A 53 31.00 2.06 -0.77
CA ASN A 53 32.30 1.42 -0.89
C ASN A 53 32.13 0.04 -1.52
N THR A 54 32.58 -0.10 -2.77
CA THR A 54 32.43 -1.32 -3.56
C THR A 54 33.09 -2.56 -2.94
N ALA A 55 34.10 -2.37 -2.10
CA ALA A 55 34.80 -3.46 -1.40
C ALA A 55 34.12 -3.87 -0.07
N ASN A 56 33.28 -3.02 0.51
CA ASN A 56 32.63 -3.30 1.78
C ASN A 56 31.44 -4.26 1.57
N ASN A 57 31.54 -5.45 2.15
CA ASN A 57 30.52 -6.49 2.09
C ASN A 57 30.13 -6.96 3.50
N ASP A 58 30.36 -6.13 4.52
CA ASP A 58 30.22 -6.51 5.93
C ASP A 58 28.76 -6.74 6.33
N LEU A 59 27.79 -6.20 5.59
CA LEU A 59 26.38 -6.52 5.80
C LEU A 59 25.99 -7.88 5.22
N LEU A 60 26.79 -8.50 4.36
CA LEU A 60 26.41 -9.76 3.71
C LEU A 60 26.67 -10.97 4.61
N GLY A 61 25.73 -11.89 4.57
CA GLY A 61 25.82 -13.22 5.17
C GLY A 61 25.91 -14.31 4.11
N LYS A 62 25.84 -15.58 4.53
CA LYS A 62 25.72 -16.72 3.61
C LYS A 62 24.30 -16.89 3.07
N ASN A 63 23.31 -16.45 3.84
CA ASN A 63 21.89 -16.58 3.56
C ASN A 63 21.36 -15.22 3.13
N LEU A 64 21.06 -15.07 1.85
CA LEU A 64 20.37 -13.89 1.31
C LEU A 64 19.23 -14.37 0.42
N ILE A 65 18.01 -13.96 0.75
CA ILE A 65 16.82 -14.22 -0.04
C ILE A 65 16.59 -13.02 -0.97
N ILE A 66 16.37 -13.31 -2.25
CA ILE A 66 15.86 -12.37 -3.23
C ILE A 66 14.36 -12.64 -3.34
N GLY A 67 13.56 -11.64 -2.97
CA GLY A 67 12.12 -11.74 -3.06
C GLY A 67 11.62 -11.78 -4.52
N PRO A 68 10.34 -12.11 -4.71
CA PRO A 68 9.80 -12.47 -6.02
C PRO A 68 9.79 -11.32 -7.02
N THR A 69 9.60 -10.07 -6.58
CA THR A 69 9.50 -8.93 -7.51
C THR A 69 10.86 -8.59 -8.10
N LEU A 70 11.88 -8.49 -7.26
CA LEU A 70 13.25 -8.24 -7.71
C LEU A 70 13.77 -9.40 -8.56
N TRP A 71 13.47 -10.65 -8.17
CA TRP A 71 13.90 -11.82 -8.94
C TRP A 71 13.33 -11.85 -10.35
N LYS A 72 12.10 -11.39 -10.58
CA LYS A 72 11.53 -11.29 -11.93
C LYS A 72 12.44 -10.49 -12.89
N ARG A 73 13.11 -9.45 -12.39
CA ARG A 73 14.09 -8.66 -13.16
C ARG A 73 15.47 -9.33 -13.16
N PHE A 74 15.92 -9.85 -12.03
CA PHE A 74 17.28 -10.34 -11.84
C PHE A 74 17.54 -11.73 -12.46
N LYS A 75 16.48 -12.54 -12.70
CA LYS A 75 16.61 -13.93 -13.18
C LYS A 75 17.35 -14.09 -14.51
N ASN A 76 17.34 -13.05 -15.35
CA ASN A 76 17.98 -13.08 -16.66
C ASN A 76 19.44 -12.62 -16.64
N ILE A 77 19.95 -12.12 -15.51
CA ILE A 77 21.33 -11.66 -15.36
C ILE A 77 22.26 -12.88 -15.31
N GLU A 78 23.19 -12.96 -16.25
CA GLU A 78 24.07 -14.12 -16.44
C GLU A 78 24.85 -14.50 -15.17
N SER A 79 25.35 -13.50 -14.43
CA SER A 79 26.11 -13.72 -13.18
C SER A 79 25.27 -14.40 -12.10
N LEU A 80 23.95 -14.23 -12.13
CA LEU A 80 23.02 -14.74 -11.11
C LEU A 80 22.42 -16.11 -11.46
N LYS A 81 22.44 -16.52 -12.73
CA LYS A 81 21.99 -17.86 -13.17
C LYS A 81 22.73 -19.01 -12.49
N THR A 82 23.98 -18.76 -12.07
CA THR A 82 24.85 -19.76 -11.43
C THR A 82 24.47 -20.06 -9.98
N ILE A 83 23.53 -19.32 -9.39
CA ILE A 83 23.08 -19.54 -8.01
C ILE A 83 22.11 -20.73 -8.02
N PRO A 84 22.39 -21.82 -7.30
CA PRO A 84 21.70 -23.10 -7.49
C PRO A 84 20.28 -23.11 -6.93
N ASP A 85 20.03 -22.46 -5.79
CA ASP A 85 18.77 -22.60 -5.05
C ASP A 85 17.71 -21.61 -5.53
N SER A 86 16.61 -22.13 -6.07
CA SER A 86 15.36 -21.38 -6.29
C SER A 86 14.43 -21.56 -5.09
N LEU A 87 13.65 -20.52 -4.80
CA LEU A 87 12.63 -20.51 -3.76
C LEU A 87 11.28 -20.25 -4.44
N ILE A 88 10.23 -20.98 -4.04
CA ILE A 88 8.87 -20.72 -4.53
C ILE A 88 8.09 -20.07 -3.38
N PHE A 89 7.54 -18.89 -3.66
CA PHE A 89 6.64 -18.17 -2.78
C PHE A 89 5.20 -18.50 -3.16
N HIS A 90 4.41 -18.90 -2.18
CA HIS A 90 2.96 -19.08 -2.34
C HIS A 90 2.30 -17.81 -1.83
N ILE A 91 1.92 -16.92 -2.74
CA ILE A 91 1.24 -15.66 -2.44
C ILE A 91 -0.17 -15.81 -2.98
N ASP A 92 -1.14 -15.90 -2.08
CA ASP A 92 -2.51 -16.31 -2.38
C ASP A 92 -2.53 -17.67 -3.12
N ASP A 93 -3.19 -17.77 -4.27
CA ASP A 93 -3.24 -18.97 -5.11
C ASP A 93 -2.12 -19.03 -6.17
N MET A 94 -1.12 -18.14 -6.10
CA MET A 94 -0.03 -18.06 -7.08
C MET A 94 1.30 -18.57 -6.53
N GLU A 95 1.99 -19.37 -7.34
CA GLU A 95 3.39 -19.71 -7.14
C GLU A 95 4.29 -18.72 -7.88
N ILE A 96 5.12 -18.00 -7.14
CA ILE A 96 6.06 -17.02 -7.69
C ILE A 96 7.48 -17.39 -7.31
N GLU A 97 8.37 -17.44 -8.30
CA GLU A 97 9.77 -17.76 -8.07
C GLU A 97 10.52 -16.58 -7.43
N GLY A 98 11.38 -16.87 -6.47
CA GLY A 98 12.52 -16.05 -6.08
C GLY A 98 13.79 -16.89 -5.93
N LYS A 99 14.79 -16.31 -5.26
CA LYS A 99 16.13 -16.93 -5.19
C LYS A 99 16.70 -16.89 -3.79
N MET A 100 17.53 -17.87 -3.45
CA MET A 100 18.26 -17.86 -2.19
C MET A 100 19.74 -18.13 -2.44
N ALA A 101 20.61 -17.25 -1.97
CA ALA A 101 22.02 -17.58 -1.80
C ALA A 101 22.22 -18.34 -0.49
N LYS A 102 23.00 -19.42 -0.53
CA LYS A 102 23.49 -20.18 0.64
C LYS A 102 25.01 -20.06 0.85
N LYS A 103 25.69 -19.31 -0.02
CA LYS A 103 27.12 -19.03 0.05
C LYS A 103 27.35 -17.52 0.01
N LEU A 104 28.33 -17.07 0.77
CA LEU A 104 28.68 -15.64 0.84
C LEU A 104 29.04 -15.07 -0.55
N ASP A 105 29.73 -15.85 -1.39
CA ASP A 105 30.10 -15.36 -2.73
C ASP A 105 28.88 -15.19 -3.65
N ASP A 106 27.83 -16.00 -3.49
CA ASP A 106 26.58 -15.81 -4.21
C ASP A 106 25.83 -14.57 -3.70
N SER A 107 25.82 -14.34 -2.37
CA SER A 107 25.30 -13.09 -1.80
C SER A 107 26.05 -11.86 -2.31
N LYS A 108 27.38 -11.95 -2.48
CA LYS A 108 28.19 -10.87 -3.09
C LYS A 108 27.82 -10.63 -4.55
N LYS A 109 27.60 -11.68 -5.35
CA LYS A 109 27.16 -11.53 -6.76
C LYS A 109 25.84 -10.76 -6.81
N ILE A 110 24.84 -11.19 -6.03
CA ILE A 110 23.53 -10.51 -5.94
C ILE A 110 23.69 -9.05 -5.55
N TRP A 111 24.44 -8.80 -4.47
CA TRP A 111 24.65 -7.45 -3.95
C TRP A 111 25.40 -6.55 -4.94
N ASN A 112 26.35 -7.09 -5.70
CA ASN A 112 27.07 -6.34 -6.71
C ASN A 112 26.18 -5.97 -7.90
N GLU A 113 25.27 -6.85 -8.34
CA GLU A 113 24.27 -6.48 -9.36
C GLU A 113 23.31 -5.41 -8.83
N PHE A 114 22.83 -5.57 -7.60
CA PHE A 114 21.98 -4.59 -6.94
C PHE A 114 22.63 -3.20 -6.85
N LYS A 115 23.89 -3.11 -6.42
CA LYS A 115 24.62 -1.83 -6.32
C LYS A 115 24.70 -1.07 -7.65
N LYS A 116 24.65 -1.76 -8.80
CA LYS A 116 24.66 -1.08 -10.12
C LYS A 116 23.38 -0.27 -10.33
N GLU A 117 22.24 -0.76 -9.83
CA GLU A 117 20.94 -0.08 -9.97
C GLU A 117 20.77 1.11 -9.01
N VAL A 118 21.48 1.10 -7.87
CA VAL A 118 21.41 2.16 -6.85
C VAL A 118 22.31 3.37 -7.18
N SER A 119 22.91 3.42 -8.37
CA SER A 119 23.81 4.52 -8.76
C SER A 119 23.04 5.86 -8.90
N GLY A 120 23.22 6.77 -7.95
CA GLY A 120 22.59 8.10 -7.97
C GLY A 120 22.09 8.57 -6.60
N ASN A 121 21.11 9.46 -6.62
CA ASN A 121 20.44 9.94 -5.40
C ASN A 121 19.49 8.85 -4.88
N TYR A 122 19.63 8.50 -3.61
CA TYR A 122 18.73 7.58 -2.93
C TYR A 122 18.44 8.05 -1.51
N GLN A 123 17.34 7.56 -0.94
CA GLN A 123 16.96 7.77 0.45
C GLN A 123 16.79 6.42 1.15
N ILE A 124 17.37 6.29 2.35
CA ILE A 124 17.09 5.17 3.25
C ILE A 124 16.07 5.63 4.29
N ARG A 125 14.87 5.08 4.21
CA ARG A 125 13.72 5.43 5.07
C ARG A 125 13.07 4.18 5.66
N LYS A 126 12.14 4.38 6.59
CA LYS A 126 11.25 3.33 7.08
C LYS A 126 10.21 2.97 6.00
N ALA A 127 9.70 1.74 6.09
CA ALA A 127 8.60 1.27 5.24
C ALA A 127 7.29 1.97 5.63
N ASN A 128 6.50 2.31 4.63
CA ASN A 128 5.12 2.74 4.78
C ASN A 128 4.18 1.52 4.91
N GLU A 129 2.90 1.79 5.12
CA GLU A 129 1.91 0.74 5.35
C GLU A 129 1.78 -0.26 4.19
N ASP A 130 1.80 0.20 2.94
CA ASP A 130 1.57 -0.66 1.78
C ASP A 130 2.80 -1.51 1.45
N GLU A 131 3.99 -0.96 1.65
CA GLU A 131 5.26 -1.71 1.58
C GLU A 131 5.32 -2.80 2.66
N LEU A 132 4.81 -2.52 3.86
CA LEU A 132 4.69 -3.51 4.93
C LEU A 132 3.66 -4.60 4.60
N LYS A 133 2.51 -4.26 4.02
CA LYS A 133 1.51 -5.25 3.59
C LYS A 133 2.06 -6.18 2.53
N TYR A 134 2.71 -5.60 1.52
CA TYR A 134 3.37 -6.38 0.48
C TYR A 134 4.43 -7.29 1.08
N TYR A 135 5.34 -6.73 1.90
CA TYR A 135 6.38 -7.55 2.49
C TYR A 135 5.80 -8.69 3.33
N TRP A 136 4.77 -8.40 4.14
CA TRP A 136 4.04 -9.37 4.95
C TRP A 136 3.43 -10.51 4.12
N SER A 137 2.86 -10.22 2.95
CA SER A 137 2.31 -11.26 2.09
C SER A 137 3.37 -12.17 1.45
N THR A 138 4.62 -11.71 1.38
CA THR A 138 5.72 -12.49 0.78
C THR A 138 6.51 -13.36 1.77
N ILE A 139 6.31 -13.18 3.08
CA ILE A 139 7.08 -13.85 4.14
C ILE A 139 6.21 -14.75 5.01
N SER A 140 6.81 -15.78 5.59
CA SER A 140 6.16 -16.73 6.50
C SER A 140 6.56 -16.53 7.98
N PHE A 141 7.10 -15.37 8.32
CA PHE A 141 7.64 -15.04 9.63
C PHE A 141 7.32 -13.58 9.99
N ASP A 142 7.32 -13.27 11.29
CA ASP A 142 7.11 -11.90 11.80
C ASP A 142 8.09 -10.90 11.20
N ILE A 143 7.62 -9.68 10.89
CA ILE A 143 8.52 -8.60 10.46
C ILE A 143 9.36 -8.16 11.64
N GLN A 144 10.68 -8.26 11.52
CA GLN A 144 11.62 -7.82 12.54
C GLN A 144 12.54 -6.75 11.99
N GLU A 145 12.65 -5.62 12.67
CA GLU A 145 13.68 -4.63 12.37
C GLU A 145 15.10 -5.15 12.70
N PRO A 146 16.15 -4.69 11.98
CA PRO A 146 16.14 -3.58 11.03
C PRO A 146 15.51 -3.89 9.66
N LEU A 147 14.52 -3.09 9.29
CA LEU A 147 13.85 -3.08 7.98
C LEU A 147 13.91 -1.67 7.41
N PHE A 148 14.36 -1.55 6.17
CA PHE A 148 14.44 -0.27 5.47
C PHE A 148 13.89 -0.37 4.07
N ILE A 149 13.44 0.77 3.57
CA ILE A 149 13.23 1.01 2.16
C ILE A 149 14.38 1.86 1.64
N LEU A 150 15.05 1.36 0.63
CA LEU A 150 16.00 2.12 -0.17
C LEU A 150 15.26 2.65 -1.39
N GLN A 151 14.87 3.91 -1.31
CA GLN A 151 14.15 4.61 -2.37
C GLN A 151 15.15 5.24 -3.35
N THR A 152 15.00 4.90 -4.62
CA THR A 152 15.72 5.49 -5.74
C THR A 152 14.75 6.26 -6.64
N GLU A 153 15.21 6.83 -7.75
CA GLU A 153 14.32 7.50 -8.71
C GLU A 153 13.32 6.52 -9.35
N ASN A 154 13.72 5.26 -9.55
CA ASN A 154 12.95 4.30 -10.33
C ASN A 154 12.37 3.17 -9.49
N HIS A 155 12.96 2.85 -8.34
CA HIS A 155 12.64 1.66 -7.55
C HIS A 155 12.64 1.95 -6.06
N ASP A 156 11.74 1.27 -5.34
CA ASP A 156 11.74 1.18 -3.88
C ASP A 156 12.15 -0.24 -3.47
N TYR A 157 13.33 -0.38 -2.86
CA TYR A 157 13.84 -1.70 -2.48
C TYR A 157 13.61 -2.00 -1.01
N ILE A 158 13.12 -3.20 -0.72
CA ILE A 158 12.88 -3.71 0.62
C ILE A 158 14.14 -4.42 1.11
N ILE A 159 14.70 -3.92 2.21
CA ILE A 159 15.97 -4.40 2.77
C ILE A 159 15.73 -4.80 4.23
N ASN A 160 15.74 -6.10 4.51
CA ASN A 160 15.59 -6.62 5.88
C ASN A 160 16.84 -7.33 6.38
N PHE A 161 17.20 -7.06 7.64
CA PHE A 161 18.35 -7.61 8.32
C PHE A 161 17.94 -8.62 9.39
N LEU A 162 18.73 -9.67 9.57
CA LEU A 162 18.68 -10.48 10.77
C LEU A 162 19.18 -9.66 11.97
N LYS A 163 18.27 -9.31 12.89
CA LYS A 163 18.54 -8.47 14.07
C LYS A 163 19.77 -8.89 14.86
N GLU A 164 19.92 -10.19 15.13
CA GLU A 164 21.01 -10.72 15.97
C GLU A 164 22.42 -10.51 15.38
N LYS A 165 22.54 -10.65 14.05
CA LYS A 165 23.83 -10.67 13.35
C LYS A 165 24.09 -9.43 12.51
N LEU A 166 23.06 -8.59 12.34
CA LEU A 166 23.04 -7.45 11.42
C LEU A 166 23.54 -7.83 10.02
N LYS A 167 23.09 -8.99 9.56
CA LYS A 167 23.33 -9.46 8.19
C LYS A 167 22.07 -9.28 7.36
N LEU A 168 22.24 -8.80 6.14
CA LEU A 168 21.18 -8.72 5.15
C LEU A 168 20.61 -10.11 4.93
N PHE A 169 19.31 -10.21 5.12
CA PHE A 169 18.55 -11.44 5.04
C PHE A 169 17.67 -11.48 3.81
N TRP A 170 17.02 -10.35 3.53
CA TRP A 170 16.03 -10.20 2.49
C TRP A 170 16.33 -8.96 1.68
N LEU A 171 16.30 -9.14 0.36
CA LEU A 171 16.37 -8.07 -0.62
C LEU A 171 15.26 -8.28 -1.64
N ASP A 172 14.39 -7.31 -1.78
CA ASP A 172 13.34 -7.34 -2.81
C ASP A 172 13.03 -5.93 -3.28
N GLU A 173 12.09 -5.83 -4.21
CA GLU A 173 11.57 -4.60 -4.75
C GLU A 173 10.08 -4.52 -4.43
N PHE A 174 9.64 -3.36 -3.94
CA PHE A 174 8.23 -3.08 -3.85
C PHE A 174 7.67 -2.95 -5.27
N PRO A 175 6.62 -3.70 -5.64
CA PRO A 175 6.12 -3.70 -7.01
C PRO A 175 5.62 -2.31 -7.40
N ASN A 176 6.38 -1.63 -8.25
CA ASN A 176 5.89 -0.42 -8.88
C ASN A 176 4.71 -0.79 -9.80
N LYS A 177 3.60 -0.05 -9.68
CA LYS A 177 2.46 -0.16 -10.61
C LYS A 177 2.88 0.42 -11.97
N ASN A 178 3.73 -0.29 -12.70
CA ASN A 178 4.28 0.08 -14.02
C ASN A 178 3.36 -0.32 -15.16
N ALA A 179 2.32 -1.08 -14.85
CA ALA A 179 1.28 -1.47 -15.78
C ALA A 179 -0.02 -0.75 -15.40
N TYR A 180 -0.53 0.06 -16.31
CA TYR A 180 -1.88 0.61 -16.22
C TYR A 180 -2.74 -0.15 -17.21
N ASN A 181 -3.71 -0.90 -16.68
CA ASN A 181 -4.76 -1.47 -17.49
C ASN A 181 -5.82 -0.40 -17.69
N ASN A 182 -5.94 0.11 -18.91
CA ASN A 182 -6.96 1.08 -19.23
C ASN A 182 -8.29 0.34 -19.48
N PRO A 183 -9.32 0.54 -18.64
CA PRO A 183 -10.59 -0.17 -18.79
C PRO A 183 -11.39 0.30 -20.01
N ILE A 184 -11.00 1.40 -20.68
CA ILE A 184 -11.71 1.95 -21.83
C ILE A 184 -11.32 1.23 -23.12
N ASP A 185 -10.06 0.82 -23.26
CA ASP A 185 -9.54 0.19 -24.48
C ASP A 185 -8.98 -1.22 -24.25
N ASN A 186 -9.05 -1.74 -23.02
CA ASN A 186 -8.43 -3.00 -22.60
C ASN A 186 -6.92 -3.08 -22.90
N GLY A 187 -6.26 -1.94 -23.09
CA GLY A 187 -4.83 -1.84 -23.31
C GLY A 187 -4.06 -1.88 -21.99
N THR A 188 -2.95 -2.63 -21.98
CA THR A 188 -1.96 -2.57 -20.91
C THR A 188 -0.85 -1.63 -21.33
N TYR A 189 -0.74 -0.50 -20.64
CA TYR A 189 0.31 0.49 -20.84
C TYR A 189 1.43 0.19 -19.85
N THR A 190 2.66 0.02 -20.35
CA THR A 190 3.84 -0.21 -19.52
C THR A 190 4.82 0.95 -19.61
N THR A 191 5.47 1.27 -18.50
CA THR A 191 6.55 2.26 -18.45
C THR A 191 7.78 1.65 -17.76
N ASP A 192 8.98 2.09 -18.16
CA ASP A 192 10.25 1.67 -17.58
C ASP A 192 10.41 2.12 -16.11
N GLY A 193 9.58 3.07 -15.66
CA GLY A 193 9.42 3.49 -14.26
C GLY A 193 7.94 3.61 -13.84
N ALA A 194 7.67 4.10 -12.63
CA ALA A 194 6.29 4.33 -12.18
C ALA A 194 5.58 5.37 -13.07
N PHE A 195 4.27 5.21 -13.28
CA PHE A 195 3.47 6.23 -13.96
C PHE A 195 3.57 7.57 -13.20
N LYS A 196 4.21 8.56 -13.81
CA LYS A 196 4.23 9.94 -13.31
C LYS A 196 2.83 10.53 -13.46
N LYS A 197 2.20 10.86 -12.34
CA LYS A 197 0.92 11.56 -12.33
C LYS A 197 1.17 13.05 -12.22
N TYR A 198 0.39 13.84 -12.95
CA TYR A 198 0.41 15.29 -12.87
C TYR A 198 -0.95 15.79 -12.41
N ARG A 199 -0.98 16.74 -11.47
CA ARG A 199 -2.20 17.47 -11.08
C ARG A 199 -1.90 18.96 -11.11
N ASN A 200 -2.69 19.72 -11.86
CA ASN A 200 -2.51 21.16 -12.06
C ASN A 200 -1.09 21.54 -12.53
N GLY A 201 -0.52 20.76 -13.45
CA GLY A 201 0.81 21.02 -14.03
C GLY A 201 2.00 20.63 -13.17
N ASN A 202 1.79 20.05 -11.98
CA ASN A 202 2.87 19.59 -11.10
C ASN A 202 2.92 18.06 -11.05
N GLU A 203 4.13 17.50 -11.11
CA GLU A 203 4.39 16.08 -10.87
C GLU A 203 4.00 15.75 -9.42
N VAL A 204 3.10 14.79 -9.24
CA VAL A 204 2.63 14.32 -7.93
C VAL A 204 3.06 12.86 -7.77
N TYR A 205 3.84 12.59 -6.72
CA TYR A 205 4.21 11.24 -6.34
C TYR A 205 3.00 10.53 -5.74
N MET A 206 2.75 9.28 -6.13
CA MET A 206 1.77 8.43 -5.45
C MET A 206 2.27 8.13 -4.03
N THR A 207 1.92 8.97 -3.07
CA THR A 207 1.81 8.59 -1.66
C THR A 207 0.35 8.49 -1.32
N ASP A 208 -0.43 7.60 -1.94
CA ASP A 208 -1.87 7.74 -1.81
C ASP A 208 -2.63 6.41 -1.71
N LYS A 209 -2.95 6.08 -0.46
CA LYS A 209 -4.31 5.71 -0.05
C LYS A 209 -5.40 6.75 -0.44
N GLY A 210 -5.00 7.84 -1.11
CA GLY A 210 -5.79 9.04 -1.38
C GLY A 210 -5.83 9.92 -0.14
N ASN A 211 -6.33 11.15 -0.31
CA ASN A 211 -6.88 11.86 0.84
C ASN A 211 -8.03 11.04 1.43
N LYS A 212 -8.21 11.11 2.74
CA LYS A 212 -9.50 10.74 3.35
C LYS A 212 -10.56 11.58 2.68
N GLU A 213 -11.50 10.92 2.05
CA GLU A 213 -12.55 11.56 1.30
C GLU A 213 -13.87 10.94 1.70
N THR A 214 -14.90 11.76 1.63
CA THR A 214 -16.28 11.30 1.75
C THR A 214 -16.91 11.37 0.37
N LYS A 215 -17.02 10.24 -0.32
CA LYS A 215 -17.55 10.16 -1.69
C LYS A 215 -18.03 8.75 -2.04
N LEU A 216 -18.73 8.64 -3.17
CA LEU A 216 -18.97 7.36 -3.83
C LEU A 216 -17.61 6.78 -4.28
N GLU A 217 -17.32 5.57 -3.83
CA GLU A 217 -16.07 4.86 -4.13
C GLU A 217 -16.24 3.94 -5.34
N LYS A 218 -17.31 3.13 -5.36
CA LYS A 218 -17.53 2.10 -6.38
C LYS A 218 -19.02 1.87 -6.63
N VAL A 219 -19.34 1.53 -7.87
CA VAL A 219 -20.65 0.97 -8.27
C VAL A 219 -20.40 -0.48 -8.69
N LEU A 220 -21.12 -1.42 -8.09
CA LEU A 220 -21.01 -2.85 -8.41
C LEU A 220 -22.33 -3.34 -9.00
N PHE A 221 -22.31 -3.79 -10.25
CA PHE A 221 -23.46 -4.42 -10.89
C PHE A 221 -23.56 -5.88 -10.46
N LEU A 222 -24.71 -6.26 -9.92
CA LEU A 222 -25.01 -7.65 -9.55
C LEU A 222 -25.87 -8.36 -10.61
N SER A 223 -26.53 -7.59 -11.47
CA SER A 223 -27.16 -8.07 -12.70
C SER A 223 -26.17 -7.97 -13.88
N SER A 224 -26.28 -8.91 -14.82
CA SER A 224 -25.46 -8.91 -16.04
C SER A 224 -25.81 -7.76 -16.98
N GLU A 225 -24.90 -7.39 -17.87
CA GLU A 225 -25.13 -6.32 -18.85
C GLU A 225 -26.38 -6.56 -19.73
N PRO A 226 -26.62 -7.77 -20.29
CA PRO A 226 -27.85 -8.03 -21.06
C PRO A 226 -29.12 -7.86 -20.22
N GLU A 227 -29.08 -8.23 -18.93
CA GLU A 227 -30.21 -8.04 -18.03
C GLU A 227 -30.47 -6.56 -17.76
N ILE A 228 -29.42 -5.75 -17.57
CA ILE A 228 -29.55 -4.31 -17.36
C ILE A 228 -30.15 -3.65 -18.61
N GLN A 229 -29.62 -3.95 -19.80
CA GLN A 229 -30.11 -3.38 -21.06
C GLN A 229 -31.58 -3.76 -21.34
N ALA A 230 -32.00 -4.98 -20.97
CA ALA A 230 -33.37 -5.44 -21.16
C ALA A 230 -34.37 -4.86 -20.15
N ASN A 231 -33.91 -4.51 -18.94
CA ASN A 231 -34.78 -4.22 -17.80
C ASN A 231 -34.64 -2.81 -17.23
N SER A 232 -33.66 -2.01 -17.65
CA SER A 232 -33.45 -0.63 -17.21
C SER A 232 -32.78 0.18 -18.33
N SER A 233 -32.22 1.34 -18.02
CA SER A 233 -31.34 2.10 -18.91
C SER A 233 -30.18 2.70 -18.12
N VAL A 234 -29.15 3.15 -18.82
CA VAL A 234 -28.01 3.82 -18.19
C VAL A 234 -28.48 5.09 -17.48
N GLU A 235 -29.44 5.81 -18.06
CA GLU A 235 -30.02 7.03 -17.49
C GLU A 235 -30.81 6.75 -16.21
N ASP A 236 -31.56 5.64 -16.14
CA ASP A 236 -32.28 5.25 -14.93
C ASP A 236 -31.31 4.94 -13.78
N ILE A 237 -30.24 4.20 -14.06
CA ILE A 237 -29.21 3.86 -13.07
C ILE A 237 -28.45 5.11 -12.63
N GLN A 238 -28.09 5.97 -13.58
CA GLN A 238 -27.45 7.26 -13.30
C GLN A 238 -28.33 8.12 -12.40
N ALA A 239 -29.64 8.18 -12.65
CA ALA A 239 -30.57 8.92 -11.80
C ALA A 239 -30.61 8.38 -10.37
N VAL A 240 -30.53 7.04 -10.17
CA VAL A 240 -30.41 6.45 -8.81
C VAL A 240 -29.12 6.88 -8.13
N ILE A 241 -28.00 6.83 -8.85
CA ILE A 241 -26.68 7.21 -8.33
C ILE A 241 -26.67 8.69 -7.93
N GLU A 242 -27.12 9.60 -8.81
CA GLU A 242 -27.10 11.04 -8.56
C GLU A 242 -27.99 11.43 -7.37
N LYS A 243 -29.20 10.88 -7.30
CA LYS A 243 -30.13 11.12 -6.18
C LYS A 243 -29.54 10.64 -4.85
N THR A 244 -28.97 9.44 -4.82
CA THR A 244 -28.37 8.87 -3.60
C THR A 244 -27.09 9.60 -3.19
N ASN A 245 -26.25 9.97 -4.17
CA ASN A 245 -25.04 10.77 -3.94
C ASN A 245 -25.37 12.13 -3.32
N ARG A 246 -26.41 12.80 -3.81
CA ARG A 246 -26.85 14.09 -3.25
C ARG A 246 -27.22 13.97 -1.77
N ILE A 247 -27.97 12.93 -1.41
CA ILE A 247 -28.36 12.67 -0.01
C ILE A 247 -27.12 12.36 0.83
N PHE A 248 -26.24 11.48 0.33
CA PHE A 248 -25.00 11.11 0.98
C PHE A 248 -24.09 12.31 1.26
N GLU A 249 -23.81 13.13 0.25
CA GLU A 249 -22.94 14.30 0.37
C GLU A 249 -23.50 15.32 1.36
N ASN A 250 -24.81 15.54 1.36
CA ASN A 250 -25.46 16.46 2.30
C ASN A 250 -25.25 16.04 3.76
N LEU A 251 -25.31 14.75 4.05
CA LEU A 251 -25.21 14.21 5.41
C LEU A 251 -23.77 13.96 5.85
N PHE A 252 -22.92 13.42 4.99
CA PHE A 252 -21.62 12.88 5.40
C PHE A 252 -20.42 13.77 5.07
N LYS A 253 -20.52 14.81 4.22
CA LYS A 253 -19.37 15.61 3.78
C LYS A 253 -18.50 16.18 4.91
N ASN A 254 -19.09 16.43 6.07
CA ASN A 254 -18.44 16.99 7.26
C ASN A 254 -18.27 15.95 8.38
N SER A 255 -18.56 14.67 8.12
CA SER A 255 -18.38 13.59 9.09
C SER A 255 -16.91 13.46 9.46
N LYS A 256 -16.62 13.47 10.75
CA LYS A 256 -15.27 13.20 11.29
C LYS A 256 -15.02 11.71 11.48
N LYS A 257 -16.10 10.94 11.54
CA LYS A 257 -16.11 9.49 11.74
C LYS A 257 -15.76 8.78 10.43
N GLU A 258 -15.06 7.67 10.53
CA GLU A 258 -14.55 6.90 9.39
C GLU A 258 -15.37 5.64 9.20
N GLY A 259 -15.67 5.31 7.97
CA GLY A 259 -16.26 4.01 7.65
C GLY A 259 -16.78 3.90 6.23
N LYS A 260 -17.46 2.79 5.97
CA LYS A 260 -18.03 2.48 4.66
C LYS A 260 -19.51 2.18 4.76
N ILE A 261 -20.23 2.59 3.72
CA ILE A 261 -21.65 2.35 3.57
C ILE A 261 -21.86 1.65 2.24
N MET A 262 -22.46 0.47 2.27
CA MET A 262 -22.98 -0.21 1.09
C MET A 262 -24.48 0.01 1.04
N VAL A 263 -24.97 0.49 -0.10
CA VAL A 263 -26.39 0.59 -0.41
C VAL A 263 -26.68 -0.31 -1.59
N GLN A 264 -27.41 -1.40 -1.35
CA GLN A 264 -27.86 -2.31 -2.40
C GLN A 264 -29.25 -1.91 -2.88
N PHE A 265 -29.39 -1.69 -4.18
CA PHE A 265 -30.66 -1.47 -4.84
C PHE A 265 -31.10 -2.73 -5.56
N GLU A 266 -32.36 -3.11 -5.34
CA GLU A 266 -33.10 -4.04 -6.19
C GLU A 266 -34.25 -3.28 -6.85
N LEU A 267 -34.03 -2.81 -8.08
CA LEU A 267 -35.04 -2.08 -8.84
C LEU A 267 -36.09 -3.07 -9.36
N GLY A 268 -37.26 -3.08 -8.74
CA GLY A 268 -38.38 -3.91 -9.17
C GLY A 268 -39.37 -3.14 -10.04
N LYS A 269 -40.29 -3.87 -10.67
CA LYS A 269 -41.29 -3.30 -11.59
C LYS A 269 -42.29 -2.34 -10.93
N LYS A 270 -42.63 -2.59 -9.67
CA LYS A 270 -43.62 -1.82 -8.90
C LYS A 270 -43.05 -1.13 -7.67
N LYS A 271 -42.04 -1.77 -7.06
CA LYS A 271 -41.42 -1.33 -5.83
C LYS A 271 -39.94 -1.70 -5.91
N ASN A 272 -39.11 -0.80 -5.40
CA ASN A 272 -37.69 -1.06 -5.22
C ASN A 272 -37.46 -1.54 -3.79
N ASP A 273 -36.54 -2.49 -3.62
CA ASP A 273 -36.01 -2.88 -2.31
C ASP A 273 -34.62 -2.27 -2.15
N ILE A 274 -34.34 -1.72 -0.97
CA ILE A 274 -33.07 -1.06 -0.68
C ILE A 274 -32.54 -1.61 0.63
N GLN A 275 -31.32 -2.12 0.61
CA GLN A 275 -30.65 -2.71 1.76
C GLN A 275 -29.36 -1.96 2.05
N TYR A 276 -29.00 -1.91 3.32
CA TYR A 276 -27.85 -1.15 3.79
C TYR A 276 -26.94 -2.04 4.61
N ALA A 277 -25.63 -1.89 4.41
CA ALA A 277 -24.63 -2.45 5.30
C ALA A 277 -23.60 -1.38 5.64
N VAL A 278 -23.13 -1.42 6.87
CA VAL A 278 -22.19 -0.43 7.40
C VAL A 278 -20.98 -1.16 7.96
N LYS A 279 -19.81 -0.60 7.71
CA LYS A 279 -18.54 -1.06 8.27
C LYS A 279 -17.89 0.10 9.02
N ASP A 280 -17.24 -0.22 10.14
CA ASP A 280 -16.49 0.68 11.01
C ASP A 280 -17.37 1.67 11.82
N ASP A 281 -16.72 2.63 12.50
CA ASP A 281 -17.35 3.52 13.48
C ASP A 281 -18.09 4.69 12.80
N LEU A 282 -19.16 4.41 12.08
CA LEU A 282 -20.03 5.44 11.51
C LEU A 282 -21.01 6.00 12.55
N ASP A 283 -21.40 7.27 12.39
CA ASP A 283 -22.40 7.90 13.25
C ASP A 283 -23.79 7.29 12.97
N LEU A 284 -24.32 6.55 13.95
CA LEU A 284 -25.58 5.84 13.82
C LEU A 284 -26.78 6.78 13.64
N GLU A 285 -26.74 8.00 14.16
CA GLU A 285 -27.84 8.95 13.99
C GLU A 285 -27.83 9.52 12.57
N ILE A 286 -26.66 9.83 12.02
CA ILE A 286 -26.52 10.24 10.61
C ILE A 286 -26.93 9.09 9.67
N MET A 287 -26.58 7.84 10.00
CA MET A 287 -26.96 6.67 9.21
C MET A 287 -28.48 6.43 9.20
N LYS A 288 -29.17 6.57 10.33
CA LYS A 288 -30.64 6.47 10.39
C LYS A 288 -31.31 7.52 9.51
N GLU A 289 -30.82 8.76 9.54
CA GLU A 289 -31.36 9.83 8.69
C GLU A 289 -31.04 9.59 7.21
N PHE A 290 -29.87 9.05 6.89
CA PHE A 290 -29.51 8.65 5.53
C PHE A 290 -30.46 7.57 4.99
N GLU A 291 -30.66 6.50 5.73
CA GLU A 291 -31.60 5.43 5.36
C GLU A 291 -33.02 5.98 5.14
N LYS A 292 -33.50 6.85 6.04
CA LYS A 292 -34.81 7.47 5.92
C LYS A 292 -34.93 8.30 4.63
N GLN A 293 -33.98 9.20 4.36
CA GLN A 293 -34.04 10.06 3.17
C GLN A 293 -33.92 9.27 1.86
N VAL A 294 -33.07 8.23 1.84
CA VAL A 294 -32.97 7.34 0.67
C VAL A 294 -34.29 6.58 0.46
N ASN A 295 -34.91 6.04 1.50
CA ASN A 295 -36.18 5.32 1.38
C ASN A 295 -37.38 6.22 1.01
N GLU A 296 -37.33 7.52 1.32
CA GLU A 296 -38.35 8.51 0.95
C GLU A 296 -38.18 9.07 -0.49
N GLU A 297 -36.99 8.95 -1.08
CA GLU A 297 -36.68 9.45 -2.42
C GLU A 297 -37.35 8.60 -3.53
N LYS A 298 -37.75 9.25 -4.62
CA LYS A 298 -38.40 8.58 -5.75
C LYS A 298 -37.36 8.14 -6.78
N TYR A 299 -37.18 6.83 -6.90
CA TYR A 299 -36.27 6.22 -7.87
C TYR A 299 -37.00 5.62 -9.07
N PRO A 300 -36.34 5.52 -10.24
CA PRO A 300 -36.84 4.71 -11.36
C PRO A 300 -37.13 3.27 -10.96
N ASN A 301 -38.08 2.64 -11.64
CA ASN A 301 -38.41 1.21 -11.51
C ASN A 301 -37.84 0.45 -12.71
N SER A 302 -37.69 -0.87 -12.56
CA SER A 302 -37.33 -1.69 -13.71
C SER A 302 -38.49 -1.86 -14.69
N LYS A 303 -38.16 -2.06 -15.96
CA LYS A 303 -39.11 -2.21 -17.08
C LYS A 303 -39.83 -3.57 -17.02
N LYS A 304 -39.11 -4.65 -16.72
CA LYS A 304 -39.66 -6.02 -16.70
C LYS A 304 -39.24 -6.80 -15.46
N ASN A 305 -37.98 -7.24 -15.41
CA ASN A 305 -37.41 -8.02 -14.31
C ASN A 305 -36.58 -7.14 -13.38
N THR A 306 -36.27 -7.65 -12.18
CA THR A 306 -35.49 -6.91 -11.19
C THR A 306 -34.05 -6.70 -11.67
N VAL A 307 -33.53 -5.48 -11.46
CA VAL A 307 -32.11 -5.15 -11.67
C VAL A 307 -31.45 -4.88 -10.33
N LYS A 308 -30.28 -5.47 -10.09
CA LYS A 308 -29.56 -5.35 -8.82
C LYS A 308 -28.20 -4.71 -8.99
N PHE A 309 -27.87 -3.77 -8.11
CA PHE A 309 -26.55 -3.15 -8.03
C PHE A 309 -26.30 -2.57 -6.63
N GLN A 310 -25.04 -2.29 -6.34
CA GLN A 310 -24.59 -1.71 -5.07
C GLN A 310 -23.86 -0.40 -5.31
N LEU A 311 -24.08 0.56 -4.41
CA LEU A 311 -23.30 1.77 -4.27
C LEU A 311 -22.45 1.64 -3.02
N ILE A 312 -21.13 1.70 -3.18
CA ILE A 312 -20.19 1.66 -2.07
C ILE A 312 -19.67 3.07 -1.84
N TYR A 313 -19.99 3.62 -0.68
CA TYR A 313 -19.52 4.91 -0.21
C TYR A 313 -18.42 4.75 0.82
N LYS A 314 -17.47 5.66 0.76
CA LYS A 314 -16.48 5.86 1.81
C LYS A 314 -16.75 7.18 2.53
N VAL A 315 -16.61 7.19 3.84
CA VAL A 315 -16.80 8.36 4.70
C VAL A 315 -15.50 8.62 5.44
N ASN A 316 -14.89 9.78 5.19
CA ASN A 316 -13.61 10.18 5.78
C ASN A 316 -12.56 9.04 5.75
N SER A 317 -12.59 8.20 4.72
CA SER A 317 -11.73 7.01 4.64
C SER A 317 -10.89 7.03 3.38
N TYR A 318 -9.83 6.24 3.43
CA TYR A 318 -8.94 5.99 2.31
C TYR A 318 -9.63 5.14 1.23
N ASN A 319 -9.13 5.18 -0.01
CA ASN A 319 -9.52 4.22 -1.04
C ASN A 319 -9.08 2.82 -0.61
N ASP A 320 -9.92 1.80 -0.82
CA ASP A 320 -9.43 0.42 -0.77
C ASP A 320 -8.50 0.22 -1.98
N THR A 321 -7.27 -0.20 -1.70
CA THR A 321 -6.32 -0.64 -2.72
C THR A 321 -6.80 -1.97 -3.29
N GLU A 322 -7.29 -1.95 -4.53
CA GLU A 322 -7.17 -3.11 -5.44
C GLU A 322 -5.72 -3.31 -5.88
#